data_AF-A0A1Y6F8Y6-F1
#
_entry.id   AF-A0A1Y6F8Y6-F1
#
_cell.length_a   1.000
_cell.length_b   1.000
_cell.length_c   1.000
_cell.angle_alpha   90.00
_cell.angle_beta   90.00
_cell.angle_gamma   90.00
#
_symmetry.space_group_name_H-M   'P 1'
#
loop_
_entity.id
_entity.type
_entity.pdbx_description
1 polymer ?
#
loop_
_entity_poly.entity_id
_entity_poly.type
_entity_poly.pdbx_seq_one_letter_code
_entity_poly.pdbx_strand_id
1 'polypeptide(L)'
;MTGHGEFGCDVNVDGGGITFVLPEGDVFVFAHEADGEGLGYLIAADQQPGRSPDELGRFVPIEGEQSCWFGAKDDITFCVAVEQ
;
A
#
# COMPACT_ATOMS: atom_id res chain seq x y z
N MET A 1 -9.85 8.17 0.25
CA MET A 1 -10.20 7.06 -0.69
C MET A 1 -9.37 7.27 -1.96
N THR A 2 -8.47 6.35 -2.31
CA THR A 2 -7.55 6.50 -3.46
C THR A 2 -8.27 6.61 -4.82
N GLY A 3 -9.57 6.32 -4.86
CA GLY A 3 -10.39 6.44 -6.07
C GLY A 3 -10.39 5.20 -6.97
N HIS A 4 -9.63 4.14 -6.62
CA HIS A 4 -9.52 2.92 -7.45
C HIS A 4 -10.60 1.86 -7.17
N GLY A 5 -11.41 2.01 -6.11
CA GLY A 5 -12.42 1.01 -5.73
C GLY A 5 -11.81 -0.32 -5.26
N GLU A 6 -12.55 -1.41 -5.41
CA GLU A 6 -12.09 -2.78 -5.14
C GLU A 6 -11.54 -3.41 -6.43
N PHE A 7 -10.36 -4.01 -6.36
CA PHE A 7 -9.74 -4.71 -7.49
C PHE A 7 -8.92 -5.90 -7.00
N GLY A 8 -8.84 -6.95 -7.82
CA GLY A 8 -7.97 -8.10 -7.56
C GLY A 8 -6.52 -7.76 -7.86
N CYS A 9 -5.61 -8.10 -6.95
CA CYS A 9 -4.17 -7.96 -7.16
C CYS A 9 -3.40 -9.12 -6.51
N ASP A 10 -2.27 -9.47 -7.12
CA ASP A 10 -1.34 -10.42 -6.52
C ASP A 10 -0.60 -9.74 -5.36
N VAL A 11 -0.94 -10.13 -4.14
CA VAL A 11 -0.31 -9.62 -2.93
C VAL A 11 0.93 -10.45 -2.61
N ASN A 12 2.10 -9.81 -2.65
CA ASN A 12 3.34 -10.44 -2.20
C ASN A 12 3.64 -10.01 -0.76
N VAL A 13 3.88 -11.00 0.11
CA VAL A 13 4.15 -10.79 1.53
C VAL A 13 5.55 -11.28 1.84
N ASP A 14 6.48 -10.37 2.14
CA ASP A 14 7.89 -10.67 2.35
C ASP A 14 8.33 -10.47 3.82
N GLY A 15 7.74 -11.23 4.74
CA GLY A 15 8.19 -11.25 6.16
C GLY A 15 8.03 -9.92 6.92
N GLY A 16 7.49 -8.89 6.27
CA GLY A 16 7.16 -7.59 6.85
C GLY A 16 6.49 -6.66 5.83
N GLY A 17 6.81 -6.73 4.55
CA GLY A 17 6.18 -5.88 3.54
C GLY A 17 4.93 -6.49 2.91
N ILE A 18 4.10 -5.62 2.34
CA ILE A 18 3.03 -5.94 1.39
C ILE A 18 3.29 -5.15 0.12
N THR A 19 3.30 -5.80 -1.04
CA THR A 19 3.41 -5.14 -2.35
C THR A 19 2.34 -5.64 -3.31
N PHE A 20 1.76 -4.74 -4.11
CA PHE A 20 0.81 -5.09 -5.17
C PHE A 20 0.75 -4.03 -6.27
N VAL A 21 0.24 -4.43 -7.44
CA VAL A 21 0.08 -3.60 -8.63
C VAL A 21 -1.32 -2.99 -8.64
N LEU A 22 -1.42 -1.68 -8.84
CA LEU A 22 -2.64 -0.91 -9.04
C LEU A 22 -3.17 -1.07 -10.48
N PRO A 23 -4.46 -0.83 -10.74
CA PRO A 23 -5.06 -0.97 -12.09
C PRO A 23 -4.38 -0.14 -13.19
N GLU A 24 -3.83 1.02 -12.84
CA GLU A 24 -3.07 1.90 -13.72
C GLU A 24 -1.63 1.43 -13.99
N GLY A 25 -1.18 0.37 -13.31
CA GLY A 25 0.15 -0.21 -13.45
C GLY A 25 1.17 0.28 -12.41
N ASP A 26 0.80 1.27 -11.59
CA ASP A 26 1.61 1.73 -10.46
C ASP A 26 1.74 0.61 -9.43
N VAL A 27 2.83 0.59 -8.65
CA VAL A 27 3.05 -0.40 -7.59
C VAL A 27 3.02 0.30 -6.25
N PHE A 28 2.14 -0.16 -5.37
CA PHE A 28 2.13 0.26 -3.98
C PHE A 28 2.91 -0.71 -3.12
N VAL A 29 3.74 -0.16 -2.24
CA VAL A 29 4.54 -0.91 -1.27
C VAL A 29 4.20 -0.42 0.13
N PHE A 30 3.81 -1.32 1.01
CA PHE A 30 3.69 -1.09 2.44
C PHE A 30 4.82 -1.82 3.15
N ALA A 31 5.70 -1.10 3.83
CA ALA A 31 6.75 -1.67 4.65
C ALA A 31 6.32 -1.62 6.12
N HIS A 32 5.97 -2.78 6.70
CA HIS A 32 5.63 -2.85 8.12
C HIS A 32 6.81 -2.43 9.00
N GLU A 33 6.53 -1.60 10.00
CA GLU A 33 7.50 -1.20 11.02
C GLU A 33 7.18 -1.90 12.36
N ALA A 34 6.14 -1.44 13.05
CA ALA A 34 5.75 -1.91 14.38
C ALA A 34 4.26 -1.64 14.66
N ASP A 35 3.67 -2.39 15.58
CA ASP A 35 2.27 -2.22 16.03
C ASP A 35 1.22 -2.25 14.90
N GLY A 36 1.54 -2.96 13.81
CA GLY A 36 0.71 -3.00 12.61
C GLY A 36 0.79 -1.73 11.76
N GLU A 37 1.58 -0.74 12.14
CA GLU A 37 1.90 0.45 11.34
C GLU A 37 3.02 0.17 10.34
N GLY A 38 3.09 0.99 9.29
CA GLY A 38 4.15 0.90 8.30
C GLY A 38 4.30 2.16 7.47
N LEU A 39 5.28 2.14 6.57
CA LEU A 39 5.51 3.19 5.59
C LEU A 39 4.93 2.78 4.24
N GLY A 40 4.21 3.70 3.60
CA GLY A 40 3.69 3.54 2.26
C GLY A 40 4.60 4.19 1.22
N TYR A 41 4.78 3.51 0.10
CA TYR A 41 5.49 4.02 -1.07
C TYR A 41 4.70 3.73 -2.35
N LEU A 42 4.83 4.64 -3.32
CA LEU A 42 4.27 4.48 -4.66
C LEU A 42 5.40 4.48 -5.70
N ILE A 43 5.37 3.50 -6.57
CA ILE A 43 6.28 3.34 -7.70
C ILE A 43 5.42 3.52 -8.96
N ALA A 44 5.61 4.63 -9.67
CA ALA A 44 4.88 4.88 -10.91
C ALA A 44 5.19 3.80 -11.97
N ALA A 45 4.19 3.44 -12.78
CA ALA A 45 4.32 2.44 -13.84
C ALA A 45 5.44 2.75 -14.86
N ASP A 46 5.73 4.03 -15.08
CA ASP A 46 6.77 4.53 -15.98
C ASP A 46 8.10 4.85 -15.27
N GLN A 47 8.23 4.49 -13.99
CA GLN A 47 9.41 4.81 -13.21
C GLN A 47 10.66 4.09 -13.75
N GLN A 48 11.70 4.87 -14.03
CA GLN A 48 12.96 4.34 -14.55
C GLN A 48 13.80 3.69 -13.44
N PRO A 49 14.58 2.63 -13.74
CA PRO A 49 15.50 2.02 -12.80
C PRO A 49 16.44 3.04 -12.14
N GLY A 50 16.64 2.93 -10.83
CA GLY A 50 17.49 3.82 -10.04
C GLY A 50 16.80 5.09 -9.54
N ARG A 51 15.51 5.29 -9.83
CA ARG A 51 14.68 6.29 -9.14
C ARG A 51 14.13 5.74 -7.83
N SER A 52 14.09 6.60 -6.82
CA SER A 52 13.44 6.29 -5.55
C SER A 52 11.92 6.32 -5.71
N PRO A 53 11.18 5.43 -5.04
CA PRO A 53 9.72 5.53 -4.93
C PRO A 53 9.28 6.85 -4.29
N ASP A 54 8.05 7.25 -4.58
CA ASP A 54 7.39 8.35 -3.88
C ASP A 54 6.94 7.87 -2.51
N GLU A 55 7.48 8.46 -1.45
CA GLU A 55 7.09 8.13 -0.08
C GLU A 55 5.74 8.77 0.26
N LEU A 56 4.75 7.93 0.55
CA LEU A 56 3.40 8.33 0.98
C LEU A 56 3.32 8.56 2.50
N GLY A 57 4.39 8.25 3.22
CA GLY A 57 4.51 8.45 4.66
C GLY A 57 3.91 7.29 5.46
N ARG A 58 3.54 7.57 6.72
CA ARG A 58 3.08 6.56 7.66
C ARG A 58 1.61 6.18 7.43
N PHE A 59 1.39 4.87 7.45
CA PHE A 59 0.09 4.20 7.39
C PHE A 59 -0.20 3.55 8.74
N VAL A 60 -1.29 3.95 9.38
CA VAL A 60 -1.72 3.44 10.69
C VAL A 60 -2.94 2.54 10.54
N PRO A 61 -3.06 1.44 11.30
CA PRO A 61 -4.22 0.57 11.21
C PRO A 61 -5.51 1.32 11.60
N ILE A 62 -6.60 1.03 10.88
CA ILE A 62 -7.91 1.59 11.19
C ILE A 62 -8.61 0.72 12.24
N GLU A 63 -9.04 1.33 13.34
CA GLU A 63 -9.73 0.61 14.41
C GLU A 63 -11.05 0.01 13.90
N GLY A 64 -11.21 -1.31 14.08
CA GLY A 64 -12.41 -2.04 13.65
C GLY A 64 -12.37 -2.55 12.21
N GLU A 65 -11.36 -2.16 11.41
CA GLU A 65 -11.19 -2.63 10.03
C GLU A 65 -9.92 -3.48 9.91
N GLN A 66 -10.09 -4.81 9.86
CA GLN A 66 -8.96 -5.71 9.70
C GLN A 66 -8.33 -5.51 8.33
N SER A 67 -7.00 -5.51 8.30
CA SER A 67 -6.21 -5.35 7.07
C SER A 67 -6.46 -4.01 6.35
N CYS A 68 -6.86 -2.97 7.08
CA CYS A 68 -7.00 -1.62 6.57
C CYS A 68 -6.08 -0.64 7.29
N TRP A 69 -5.46 0.26 6.53
CA TRP A 69 -4.54 1.26 7.00
C TRP A 69 -4.85 2.64 6.41
N PHE A 70 -4.62 3.69 7.19
CA PHE A 70 -4.82 5.07 6.81
C PHE A 70 -3.48 5.84 6.73
N GLY A 71 -3.21 6.41 5.57
CA GLY A 71 -2.09 7.30 5.29
C GLY A 71 -2.52 8.76 5.29
N ALA A 72 -2.01 9.55 6.26
CA ALA A 72 -2.45 10.92 6.48
C ALA A 72 -1.95 11.94 5.43
N LYS A 73 -0.87 11.63 4.70
CA LYS A 73 -0.23 12.57 3.76
C LYS A 73 -1.15 12.95 2.61
N ASP A 74 -1.92 11.99 2.10
CA ASP A 74 -2.77 12.13 0.91
C ASP A 74 -4.21 11.64 1.14
N ASP A 75 -4.61 11.46 2.41
CA ASP A 75 -5.94 10.94 2.80
C ASP A 75 -6.28 9.59 2.13
N ILE A 76 -5.26 8.72 2.11
CA ILE A 76 -5.30 7.43 1.44
C ILE A 76 -5.67 6.36 2.46
N THR A 77 -6.74 5.62 2.17
CA THR A 77 -7.07 4.39 2.88
C THR A 77 -6.72 3.22 1.98
N PHE A 78 -6.00 2.25 2.53
CA PHE A 78 -5.61 1.03 1.86
C PHE A 78 -6.15 -0.16 2.65
N CYS A 79 -6.81 -1.10 1.97
CA CYS A 79 -7.36 -2.31 2.56
C CYS A 79 -6.97 -3.54 1.74
N VAL A 80 -6.59 -4.62 2.41
CA VAL A 80 -6.31 -5.92 1.77
C VAL A 80 -7.30 -6.97 2.25
N ALA A 81 -8.00 -7.58 1.31
CA ALA A 81 -8.68 -8.85 1.54
C ALA A 81 -7.91 -9.94 0.81
N VAL A 82 -7.38 -10.92 1.55
CA VAL A 82 -6.82 -12.12 0.95
C VAL A 82 -7.99 -13.05 0.63
N GLU A 83 -8.32 -13.17 -0.66
CA GLU A 83 -9.28 -14.18 -1.11
C GLU A 83 -8.65 -15.58 -1.01
N GLN A 84 -9.36 -16.53 -0.40
CA GLN A 84 -8.94 -17.94 -0.24
C GLN A 84 -9.47 -18.82 -1.37
#